data_AF-A0A956YD58-F1
#
_entry.id   AF-A0A956YD58-F1
#
_cell.length_a   1.000
_cell.length_b   1.000
_cell.length_c   1.000
_cell.angle_alpha   90.00
_cell.angle_beta   90.00
_cell.angle_gamma   90.00
#
_symmetry.space_group_name_H-M   'P 1'
#
loop_
_entity.id
_entity.type
_entity.pdbx_description
1 polymer ?
#
loop_
_entity_poly.entity_id
_entity_poly.type
_entity_poly.pdbx_seq_one_letter_code
_entity_poly.pdbx_strand_id
1 'polypeptide(L)'
;MTTAKAKRGSFVPNLTSRLTPPLIALILAIVLFLLGGVISPGFVNANQAINIVRLAAFLGIIAAGQTLVIISGGEGIDLSVASVVTLGAILTFRLTDGQDALILPVLGLVMLVGAGIGLVNGLGIVFLRIPPLVMTLAMAGVVQGVILQVTRGELEGETPDLMRTL
;
A
#
# COMPACT_ATOMS: atom_id res chain seq x y z
N MET A 1 -14.16 61.40 12.13
CA MET A 1 -14.05 61.35 10.65
C MET A 1 -12.66 60.84 10.30
N THR A 2 -12.39 59.87 9.41
CA THR A 2 -13.17 58.94 8.56
C THR A 2 -12.16 57.95 7.95
N THR A 3 -12.24 56.61 7.93
CA THR A 3 -13.20 55.58 8.44
C THR A 3 -12.46 54.24 8.53
N ALA A 4 -12.81 53.35 9.47
CA ALA A 4 -12.27 51.98 9.53
C ALA A 4 -12.88 51.10 8.42
N LYS A 5 -12.06 50.58 7.50
CA LYS A 5 -12.53 49.77 6.36
C LYS A 5 -12.63 48.29 6.77
N ALA A 6 -13.78 47.90 7.30
CA ALA A 6 -14.07 46.51 7.67
C ALA A 6 -13.87 45.56 6.48
N LYS A 7 -12.94 44.60 6.61
CA LYS A 7 -12.62 43.61 5.57
C LYS A 7 -13.73 42.55 5.54
N ARG A 8 -14.81 42.84 4.82
CA ARG A 8 -15.99 41.96 4.68
C ARG A 8 -15.57 40.65 4.02
N GLY A 9 -15.38 39.60 4.83
CA GLY A 9 -15.03 38.27 4.34
C GLY A 9 -16.12 37.73 3.43
N SER A 10 -15.81 37.58 2.14
CA SER A 10 -16.67 36.91 1.18
C SER A 10 -16.70 35.42 1.50
N PHE A 11 -17.70 34.99 2.28
CA PHE A 11 -17.95 33.59 2.65
C PHE A 11 -18.51 32.78 1.47
N VAL A 12 -17.87 32.89 0.31
CA VAL A 12 -18.15 32.09 -0.89
C VAL A 12 -17.10 30.99 -0.91
N PRO A 13 -17.41 29.75 -0.51
CA PRO A 13 -16.48 28.64 -0.67
C PRO A 13 -16.28 28.42 -2.17
N ASN A 14 -15.08 28.74 -2.67
CA ASN A 14 -14.71 28.49 -4.05
C ASN A 14 -14.99 27.02 -4.40
N LEU A 15 -15.50 26.73 -5.60
CA LEU A 15 -15.80 25.34 -5.99
C LEU A 15 -14.55 24.44 -5.92
N THR A 16 -13.36 25.02 -6.13
CA THR A 16 -12.05 24.38 -5.95
C THR A 16 -11.74 24.01 -4.50
N SER A 17 -12.30 24.69 -3.49
CA SER A 17 -12.10 24.34 -2.07
C SER A 17 -12.97 23.15 -1.62
N ARG A 18 -13.80 22.60 -2.50
CA ARG A 18 -14.56 21.35 -2.26
C ARG A 18 -13.94 20.12 -2.93
N LEU A 19 -12.97 20.31 -3.84
CA LEU A 19 -12.27 19.24 -4.54
C LEU A 19 -11.02 18.80 -3.74
N THR A 20 -11.23 17.95 -2.73
CA THR A 20 -10.12 17.36 -1.98
C THR A 20 -9.39 16.31 -2.82
N PRO A 21 -8.09 16.03 -2.58
CA PRO A 21 -7.35 15.02 -3.34
C PRO A 21 -8.01 13.63 -3.36
N PRO A 22 -8.60 13.10 -2.26
CA PRO A 22 -9.34 11.85 -2.31
C PRO A 22 -10.59 11.89 -3.19
N LEU A 23 -11.31 13.03 -3.22
CA LEU A 23 -12.48 13.20 -4.08
C LEU A 23 -12.08 13.25 -5.56
N ILE A 24 -10.97 13.93 -5.89
CA ILE A 24 -10.42 13.96 -7.25
C ILE A 24 -10.02 12.55 -7.68
N ALA A 25 -9.34 11.78 -6.83
CA ALA A 25 -8.97 10.39 -7.11
C ALA A 25 -10.19 9.50 -7.34
N LEU A 26 -11.26 9.65 -6.54
CA LEU A 26 -12.51 8.90 -6.70
C LEU A 26 -13.21 9.24 -8.03
N ILE A 27 -13.31 10.53 -8.38
CA ILE A 27 -13.90 10.97 -9.66
C ILE A 27 -13.08 10.41 -10.83
N LEU A 28 -11.74 10.50 -10.76
CA LEU A 28 -10.86 9.96 -11.78
C LEU A 28 -11.03 8.44 -11.95
N ALA A 29 -11.11 7.69 -10.85
CA ALA A 29 -11.33 6.25 -10.88
C ALA A 29 -12.67 5.87 -11.55
N ILE A 30 -13.76 6.61 -11.25
CA ILE A 30 -15.07 6.40 -11.89
C ILE A 30 -15.00 6.70 -13.40
N VAL A 31 -14.37 7.83 -13.79
CA VAL A 31 -14.22 8.21 -15.20
C VAL A 31 -13.40 7.17 -15.97
N LEU A 32 -12.27 6.70 -15.41
CA LEU A 32 -11.44 5.67 -16.04
C LEU A 32 -12.16 4.32 -16.14
N PHE A 33 -12.96 3.94 -15.13
CA PHE A 33 -13.74 2.70 -15.16
C PHE A 33 -14.81 2.73 -16.27
N LEU A 34 -15.55 3.84 -16.40
CA LEU A 34 -16.53 4.01 -17.47
C LEU A 34 -15.87 4.08 -18.86
N LEU A 35 -14.74 4.78 -18.99
CA LEU A 35 -13.96 4.83 -20.24
C LEU A 35 -13.45 3.45 -20.65
N GLY A 36 -13.02 2.62 -19.69
CA GLY A 36 -12.67 1.22 -19.92
C GLY A 36 -13.82 0.40 -20.51
N GLY A 37 -15.07 0.67 -20.08
CA GLY A 37 -16.28 0.07 -20.65
C GLY A 37 -16.58 0.47 -22.10
N VAL A 38 -16.15 1.67 -22.53
CA VAL A 38 -16.28 2.12 -23.92
C VAL A 38 -15.21 1.47 -24.80
N ILE A 39 -13.99 1.30 -24.28
CA ILE A 39 -12.84 0.73 -25.01
C ILE A 39 -12.92 -0.81 -25.10
N SER A 40 -13.40 -1.46 -24.04
CA SER A 40 -13.44 -2.92 -23.92
C SER A 40 -14.84 -3.41 -23.52
N PRO A 41 -15.62 -3.98 -24.45
CA PRO A 41 -16.95 -4.51 -24.17
C PRO A 41 -16.93 -5.55 -23.04
N GLY A 42 -17.79 -5.35 -22.04
CA GLY A 42 -17.85 -6.20 -20.85
C GLY A 42 -16.89 -5.83 -19.71
N PHE A 43 -16.03 -4.81 -19.87
CA PHE A 43 -15.13 -4.35 -18.80
C PHE A 43 -15.87 -3.78 -17.59
N VAL A 44 -16.94 -3.01 -17.82
CA VAL A 44 -17.82 -2.51 -16.74
C VAL A 44 -18.72 -3.65 -16.27
N ASN A 45 -18.23 -4.41 -15.28
CA ASN A 45 -18.97 -5.48 -14.62
C ASN A 45 -18.65 -5.52 -13.11
N ALA A 46 -19.47 -6.25 -12.34
CA ALA A 46 -19.36 -6.32 -10.89
C ALA A 46 -18.01 -6.89 -10.42
N ASN A 47 -17.48 -7.91 -11.09
CA ASN A 47 -16.20 -8.54 -10.72
C ASN A 47 -15.04 -7.56 -10.90
N GLN A 48 -15.04 -6.78 -11.98
CA GLN A 48 -14.00 -5.75 -12.20
C GLN A 48 -14.10 -4.60 -11.20
N ALA A 49 -15.32 -4.18 -10.83
CA ALA A 49 -15.50 -3.20 -9.75
C ALA A 49 -14.99 -3.75 -8.40
N ILE A 50 -15.31 -5.00 -8.06
CA ILE A 50 -14.83 -5.68 -6.84
C ILE A 50 -13.30 -5.80 -6.85
N ASN A 51 -12.69 -6.16 -7.99
CA ASN A 51 -11.24 -6.27 -8.11
C ASN A 51 -10.53 -4.91 -7.89
N ILE A 52 -11.07 -3.82 -8.45
CA ILE A 52 -10.57 -2.46 -8.20
C ILE A 52 -10.68 -2.10 -6.72
N VAL A 53 -11.83 -2.39 -6.08
CA VAL A 53 -12.03 -2.11 -4.65
C VAL A 53 -11.11 -2.96 -3.76
N ARG A 54 -10.86 -4.24 -4.09
CA ARG A 54 -9.90 -5.11 -3.39
C ARG A 54 -8.48 -4.54 -3.45
N LEU A 55 -8.02 -4.12 -4.63
CA LEU A 55 -6.70 -3.46 -4.79
C LEU A 55 -6.63 -2.13 -4.04
N ALA A 56 -7.69 -1.32 -4.09
CA ALA A 56 -7.76 -0.04 -3.36
C ALA A 56 -7.78 -0.23 -1.83
N ALA A 57 -8.49 -1.25 -1.32
CA ALA A 57 -8.51 -1.59 0.10
C ALA A 57 -7.12 -2.04 0.59
N PHE A 58 -6.45 -2.89 -0.20
CA PHE A 58 -5.08 -3.33 0.08
C PHE A 58 -4.10 -2.15 0.16
N LEU A 59 -4.11 -1.26 -0.85
CA LEU A 59 -3.31 -0.04 -0.84
C LEU A 59 -3.71 0.93 0.29
N GLY A 60 -4.99 0.97 0.66
CA GLY A 60 -5.50 1.77 1.76
C GLY A 60 -4.96 1.34 3.13
N ILE A 61 -4.86 0.04 3.39
CA ILE A 61 -4.24 -0.51 4.60
C ILE A 61 -2.75 -0.12 4.67
N ILE A 62 -2.03 -0.25 3.55
CA ILE A 62 -0.62 0.15 3.44
C ILE A 62 -0.47 1.67 3.68
N ALA A 63 -1.32 2.49 3.07
CA ALA A 63 -1.29 3.94 3.23
C ALA A 63 -1.62 4.38 4.68
N ALA A 64 -2.52 3.68 5.37
CA ALA A 64 -2.79 3.90 6.79
C ALA A 64 -1.56 3.58 7.66
N GLY A 65 -0.86 2.48 7.39
CA GLY A 65 0.42 2.16 8.03
C GLY A 65 1.50 3.21 7.76
N GLN A 66 1.68 3.59 6.48
CA GLN A 66 2.64 4.62 6.06
C GLN A 66 2.33 6.00 6.68
N THR A 67 1.06 6.30 6.98
CA THR A 67 0.67 7.53 7.67
C THR A 67 1.28 7.58 9.08
N LEU A 68 1.39 6.45 9.78
CA LEU A 68 2.09 6.39 11.08
C LEU A 68 3.60 6.62 10.92
N VAL A 69 4.22 6.09 9.86
CA VAL A 69 5.64 6.31 9.55
C VAL A 69 5.91 7.80 9.31
N ILE A 70 5.12 8.44 8.43
CA ILE A 70 5.24 9.87 8.12
C ILE A 70 5.03 10.75 9.37
N ILE A 71 4.05 10.43 10.22
CA ILE A 71 3.76 11.21 11.44
C ILE A 71 4.81 10.97 12.54
N SER A 72 5.49 9.82 12.56
CA SER A 72 6.49 9.50 13.60
C SER A 72 7.74 10.40 13.57
N GLY A 73 7.95 11.14 12.47
CA GLY A 73 8.87 12.26 12.39
C GLY A 73 10.07 12.05 11.45
N GLY A 74 10.50 13.14 10.81
CA GLY A 74 11.53 13.13 9.77
C GLY A 74 10.96 13.01 8.35
N GLU A 75 11.83 12.95 7.36
CA GLU A 75 11.48 12.83 5.92
C GLU A 75 11.08 11.38 5.54
N GLY A 76 10.43 10.67 6.46
CA GLY A 76 10.24 9.23 6.45
C GLY A 76 9.15 8.74 5.51
N ILE A 77 9.53 8.31 4.31
CA ILE A 77 8.72 7.42 3.46
C ILE A 77 9.40 6.05 3.45
N ASP A 78 8.70 4.99 3.86
CA ASP A 78 9.19 3.62 3.67
C ASP A 78 8.95 3.17 2.22
N LEU A 79 10.04 3.06 1.44
CA LEU A 79 10.00 2.52 0.08
C LEU A 79 10.23 1.00 0.01
N SER A 80 10.60 0.35 1.12
CA SER A 80 10.72 -1.11 1.19
C SER A 80 9.36 -1.82 1.22
N VAL A 81 8.29 -1.13 1.60
CA VAL A 81 6.95 -1.72 1.80
C VAL A 81 6.44 -2.55 0.62
N ALA A 82 6.71 -2.14 -0.62
CA ALA A 82 6.33 -2.90 -1.82
C ALA A 82 7.05 -4.26 -1.89
N SER A 83 8.37 -4.29 -1.61
CA SER A 83 9.15 -5.53 -1.55
C SER A 83 8.76 -6.41 -0.36
N VAL A 84 8.43 -5.82 0.79
CA VAL A 84 7.96 -6.54 1.99
C VAL A 84 6.63 -7.22 1.72
N VAL A 85 5.71 -6.53 1.04
CA VAL A 85 4.44 -7.09 0.53
C VAL A 85 4.70 -8.29 -0.39
N THR A 86 5.60 -8.15 -1.37
CA THR A 86 5.93 -9.22 -2.32
C THR A 86 6.54 -10.42 -1.60
N LEU A 87 7.46 -10.21 -0.66
CA LEU A 87 8.03 -11.27 0.16
C LEU A 87 6.95 -11.95 1.00
N GLY A 88 6.05 -11.19 1.62
CA GLY A 88 4.92 -11.72 2.39
C GLY A 88 4.02 -12.63 1.56
N ALA A 89 3.63 -12.20 0.35
CA ALA A 89 2.82 -13.01 -0.57
C ALA A 89 3.53 -14.32 -0.99
N ILE A 90 4.83 -14.25 -1.29
CA ILE A 90 5.65 -15.41 -1.69
C ILE A 90 5.82 -16.38 -0.52
N LEU A 91 6.11 -15.88 0.67
CA LEU A 91 6.20 -16.70 1.89
C LEU A 91 4.85 -17.32 2.23
N THR A 92 3.74 -16.60 2.08
CA THR A 92 2.40 -17.17 2.25
C THR A 92 2.19 -18.33 1.28
N PHE A 93 2.23 -18.08 -0.03
CA PHE A 93 1.99 -19.09 -1.07
C PHE A 93 2.85 -20.35 -0.88
N ARG A 94 4.16 -20.18 -0.66
CA ARG A 94 5.10 -21.31 -0.55
C ARG A 94 5.03 -22.06 0.77
N LEU A 95 4.77 -21.37 1.89
CA LEU A 95 4.76 -22.02 3.21
C LEU A 95 3.39 -22.57 3.61
N THR A 96 2.30 -22.10 2.99
CA THR A 96 0.99 -22.75 3.17
C THR A 96 0.86 -24.01 2.33
N ASP A 97 1.44 -24.04 1.13
CA ASP A 97 1.52 -25.23 0.25
C ASP A 97 0.22 -26.05 0.19
N GLY A 98 -0.86 -25.40 -0.22
CA GLY A 98 -2.21 -25.96 -0.33
C GLY A 98 -2.95 -26.17 0.99
N GLN A 99 -2.28 -26.08 2.15
CA GLN A 99 -2.84 -26.48 3.45
C GLN A 99 -3.48 -25.30 4.21
N ASP A 100 -4.81 -25.31 4.32
CA ASP A 100 -5.57 -24.31 5.07
C ASP A 100 -5.12 -24.18 6.55
N ALA A 101 -4.70 -25.30 7.17
CA ALA A 101 -4.20 -25.33 8.54
C ALA A 101 -2.93 -24.48 8.76
N LEU A 102 -2.16 -24.23 7.71
CA LEU A 102 -0.92 -23.43 7.78
C LEU A 102 -1.17 -21.92 7.58
N ILE A 103 -2.37 -21.49 7.16
CA ILE A 103 -2.68 -20.08 6.90
C ILE A 103 -2.40 -19.21 8.13
N LEU A 104 -2.90 -19.60 9.31
CA LEU A 104 -2.78 -18.80 10.52
C LEU A 104 -1.33 -18.71 11.07
N PRO A 105 -0.55 -19.82 11.20
CA PRO A 105 0.84 -19.71 11.62
C PRO A 105 1.72 -18.99 10.58
N VAL A 106 1.48 -19.18 9.27
CA VAL A 106 2.23 -18.48 8.22
C VAL A 106 1.90 -16.97 8.20
N LEU A 107 0.65 -16.57 8.44
CA LEU A 107 0.28 -15.16 8.63
C LEU A 107 1.04 -14.55 9.82
N GLY A 108 1.14 -15.27 10.95
CA GLY A 108 1.94 -14.85 12.10
C GLY A 108 3.42 -14.66 11.75
N LEU A 109 4.01 -15.61 11.02
CA LEU A 109 5.39 -15.52 10.53
C LEU A 109 5.60 -14.31 9.61
N VAL A 110 4.71 -14.08 8.63
CA VAL A 110 4.81 -12.96 7.69
C VAL A 110 4.71 -11.61 8.42
N MET A 111 3.82 -11.49 9.42
CA MET A 111 3.76 -10.28 10.26
C MET A 111 5.05 -10.06 11.05
N LEU A 112 5.65 -11.13 11.61
CA LEU A 112 6.93 -11.03 12.31
C LEU A 112 8.09 -10.64 11.37
N VAL A 113 8.13 -11.16 10.15
CA VAL A 113 9.11 -10.78 9.13
C VAL A 113 8.96 -9.30 8.75
N GLY A 114 7.72 -8.84 8.48
CA GLY A 114 7.46 -7.43 8.18
C GLY A 114 7.83 -6.50 9.34
N ALA A 115 7.48 -6.86 10.57
CA ALA A 115 7.86 -6.12 11.78
C ALA A 115 9.39 -6.10 11.98
N GLY A 116 10.08 -7.21 11.71
CA GLY A 116 11.55 -7.29 11.77
C GLY A 116 12.23 -6.37 10.75
N ILE A 117 11.73 -6.32 9.51
CA ILE A 117 12.23 -5.42 8.47
C ILE A 117 12.00 -3.95 8.84
N GLY A 118 10.79 -3.61 9.31
CA GLY A 118 10.47 -2.28 9.82
C GLY A 118 11.33 -1.86 11.01
N LEU A 119 11.62 -2.80 11.93
CA LEU A 119 12.53 -2.57 13.05
C LEU A 119 13.96 -2.29 12.55
N VAL A 120 14.50 -3.07 11.60
CA VAL A 120 15.84 -2.81 11.05
C VAL A 120 15.90 -1.45 10.35
N ASN A 121 14.87 -1.08 9.56
CA ASN A 121 14.74 0.26 8.98
C ASN A 121 14.79 1.35 10.06
N GLY A 122 13.95 1.24 11.10
CA GLY A 122 13.90 2.19 12.20
C GLY A 122 15.24 2.31 12.96
N LEU A 123 15.89 1.18 13.26
CA LEU A 123 17.20 1.16 13.92
C LEU A 123 18.28 1.82 13.06
N GLY A 124 18.31 1.56 11.75
CA GLY A 124 19.25 2.20 10.83
C GLY A 124 19.07 3.72 10.73
N ILE A 125 17.81 4.19 10.73
CA ILE A 125 17.48 5.62 10.72
C ILE A 125 17.88 6.28 12.05
N VAL A 126 17.48 5.70 13.19
CA VAL A 126 17.67 6.32 14.52
C VAL A 126 19.13 6.25 15.00
N PHE A 127 19.77 5.09 14.91
CA PHE A 127 21.11 4.88 15.49
C PHE A 127 22.23 5.16 14.49
N LEU A 128 22.10 4.74 13.23
CA LEU A 128 23.12 4.97 12.20
C LEU A 128 22.95 6.30 11.48
N ARG A 129 21.86 7.04 11.73
CA ARG A 129 21.53 8.34 11.12
C ARG A 129 21.48 8.31 9.59
N ILE A 130 21.12 7.15 9.03
CA ILE A 130 20.93 6.98 7.59
C ILE A 130 19.63 7.71 7.18
N PRO A 131 19.62 8.55 6.14
CA PRO A 131 18.40 9.19 5.65
C PRO A 131 17.31 8.14 5.33
N PRO A 132 16.04 8.32 5.76
CA PRO A 132 15.00 7.29 5.63
C PRO A 132 14.81 6.74 4.21
N LEU A 133 14.87 7.63 3.21
CA LEU A 133 14.80 7.26 1.80
C LEU A 133 15.91 6.28 1.40
N VAL A 134 17.15 6.53 1.86
CA VAL A 134 18.32 5.69 1.54
C VAL A 134 18.24 4.35 2.28
N MET A 135 17.87 4.36 3.57
CA MET A 135 17.73 3.14 4.36
C MET A 135 16.68 2.20 3.76
N THR A 136 15.51 2.75 3.40
CA THR A 136 14.37 1.93 2.93
C THR A 136 14.53 1.51 1.48
N LEU A 137 15.20 2.29 0.61
CA LEU A 137 15.62 1.83 -0.72
C LEU A 137 16.67 0.70 -0.65
N ALA A 138 17.67 0.83 0.22
CA ALA A 138 18.65 -0.23 0.43
C ALA A 138 17.98 -1.51 0.95
N MET A 139 17.06 -1.38 1.92
CA MET A 139 16.27 -2.49 2.42
C MET A 139 15.38 -3.12 1.33
N ALA A 140 14.78 -2.32 0.45
CA ALA A 140 14.02 -2.84 -0.69
C ALA A 140 14.89 -3.77 -1.57
N GLY A 141 16.15 -3.38 -1.82
CA GLY A 141 17.13 -4.21 -2.52
C GLY A 141 17.50 -5.49 -1.76
N VAL A 142 17.67 -5.43 -0.44
CA VAL A 142 17.93 -6.61 0.41
C VAL A 142 16.75 -7.58 0.36
N VAL A 143 15.52 -7.09 0.54
CA VAL A 143 14.29 -7.90 0.49
C VAL A 143 14.10 -8.50 -0.91
N GLN A 144 14.41 -7.76 -1.98
CA GLN A 144 14.41 -8.28 -3.35
C GLN A 144 15.44 -9.41 -3.54
N GLY A 145 16.63 -9.28 -2.94
CA GLY A 145 17.63 -10.35 -2.91
C GLY A 145 17.14 -11.61 -2.17
N VAL A 146 16.43 -11.43 -1.03
CA VAL A 146 15.78 -12.53 -0.31
C VAL A 146 14.69 -13.19 -1.17
N ILE A 147 13.86 -12.41 -1.86
CA ILE A 147 12.85 -12.94 -2.79
C ILE A 147 13.49 -13.80 -3.88
N LEU A 148 14.58 -13.34 -4.49
CA LEU A 148 15.33 -14.11 -5.50
C LEU A 148 15.94 -15.38 -4.91
N GLN A 149 16.48 -15.33 -3.69
CA GLN A 149 17.07 -16.50 -3.03
C GLN A 149 16.03 -17.54 -2.60
N VAL A 150 14.83 -17.08 -2.17
CA VAL A 150 13.70 -17.96 -1.85
C VAL A 150 13.21 -18.62 -3.14
N THR A 151 12.83 -17.83 -4.15
CA THR A 151 12.26 -18.36 -5.40
C THR A 151 13.25 -19.12 -6.27
N ARG A 152 14.56 -18.81 -6.22
CA ARG A 152 15.57 -19.39 -7.15
C ARG A 152 15.23 -19.20 -8.64
N GLY A 153 14.31 -18.31 -8.98
CA GLY A 153 13.77 -18.11 -10.32
C GLY A 153 12.41 -18.76 -10.60
N GLU A 154 11.94 -19.69 -9.77
CA GLU A 154 10.68 -20.43 -9.96
C GLU A 154 9.81 -20.45 -8.69
N LEU A 155 8.52 -20.14 -8.83
CA LEU A 155 7.64 -19.92 -7.69
C LEU A 155 6.86 -21.21 -7.35
N GLU A 156 7.49 -22.05 -6.51
CA GLU A 156 6.91 -23.30 -6.01
C GLU A 156 5.92 -23.04 -4.86
N GLY A 157 4.84 -23.85 -4.83
CA GLY A 157 3.81 -23.84 -3.80
C GLY A 157 2.40 -24.00 -4.39
N GLU A 158 1.40 -24.17 -3.52
CA GLU A 158 -0.02 -24.16 -3.90
C GLU A 158 -0.84 -23.18 -3.04
N THR A 159 -1.80 -22.49 -3.67
CA THR A 159 -2.78 -21.67 -2.95
C THR A 159 -3.76 -22.57 -2.18
N PRO A 160 -3.94 -22.41 -0.86
CA PRO A 160 -4.95 -23.14 -0.09
C PRO A 160 -6.37 -22.87 -0.56
N ASP A 161 -7.26 -23.86 -0.43
CA ASP A 161 -8.64 -23.75 -0.93
C ASP A 161 -9.46 -22.68 -0.21
N LEU A 162 -9.20 -22.43 1.07
CA LEU A 162 -9.82 -21.30 1.79
C LEU A 162 -9.40 -19.95 1.17
N MET A 163 -8.16 -19.81 0.68
CA MET A 163 -7.72 -18.57 0.00
C MET A 163 -8.28 -18.43 -1.41
N ARG A 164 -8.61 -19.54 -2.09
CA ARG A 164 -9.25 -19.53 -3.42
C ARG A 164 -10.71 -19.06 -3.39
N THR A 165 -11.35 -19.08 -2.23
CA THR A 165 -12.79 -18.80 -2.06
C THR A 165 -13.12 -17.43 -1.45
N LEU A 166 -12.10 -16.61 -1.13
CA LEU A 166 -12.20 -15.28 -0.50
C LEU A 166 -12.08 -14.09 -1.47
#